data_AF-Q16AM6-F1
#
_entry.id   AF-Q16AM6-F1
#
_cell.length_a   1.000
_cell.length_b   1.000
_cell.length_c   1.000
_cell.angle_alpha   90.00
_cell.angle_beta   90.00
_cell.angle_gamma   90.00
#
_symmetry.space_group_name_H-M   'P 1'
#
loop_
_entity.id
_entity.type
_entity.pdbx_description
1 polymer ?
#
loop_
_entity_poly.entity_id
_entity_poly.type
_entity_poly.pdbx_seq_one_letter_code
_entity_poly.pdbx_strand_id
1 'polypeptide(L)'
;MATETNGADVAASSPGMPQLDFSTWGNQIFWLVITLVIIYMVLSKVALPRIAAILSERQGTITNDIATAEDFKAKAKDAEAAYEKALADARAEAQRIVAEAKADIQSDLDVAISKADAEIAAKAAESEKAIAEIRAGAAEAIQQVAKDTAQEIVATFGGKADAKAVDAAVDGQLKG
;
A
#
# COMPACT_ATOMS: atom_id res chain seq x y z
N MET A 1 -15.06 100.46 -51.68
CA MET A 1 -15.44 100.98 -50.35
C MET A 1 -14.17 101.05 -49.51
N ALA A 2 -14.08 102.09 -48.66
CA ALA A 2 -13.01 102.42 -47.70
C ALA A 2 -12.48 101.21 -46.90
N THR A 3 -11.27 101.14 -46.34
CA THR A 3 -10.36 102.10 -45.67
C THR A 3 -8.91 101.61 -45.84
N GLU A 4 -7.95 102.52 -46.04
CA GLU A 4 -6.53 102.20 -46.26
C GLU A 4 -5.86 101.61 -44.99
N THR A 5 -5.20 100.47 -45.16
CA THR A 5 -4.54 99.69 -44.09
C THR A 5 -3.17 100.29 -43.78
N ASN A 6 -3.11 101.14 -42.76
CA ASN A 6 -1.86 101.69 -42.20
C ASN A 6 -1.10 100.63 -41.40
N GLY A 7 0.24 100.61 -41.57
CA GLY A 7 1.15 99.98 -40.62
C GLY A 7 2.32 99.22 -41.26
N ALA A 8 3.13 99.90 -42.08
CA ALA A 8 4.46 99.46 -42.44
C ALA A 8 5.45 100.08 -41.43
N ASP A 9 5.90 99.30 -40.45
CA ASP A 9 7.01 99.69 -39.57
C ASP A 9 8.15 98.67 -39.64
N VAL A 10 9.19 99.11 -40.35
CA VAL A 10 10.62 99.05 -40.01
C VAL A 10 11.32 97.70 -39.82
N ALA A 11 11.94 97.28 -40.94
CA ALA A 11 13.37 97.04 -41.12
C ALA A 11 14.15 96.21 -40.07
N ALA A 12 14.37 94.94 -40.43
CA ALA A 12 15.67 94.26 -40.53
C ALA A 12 16.81 94.75 -39.62
N SER A 13 16.99 94.06 -38.49
CA SER A 13 18.28 93.94 -37.81
C SER A 13 18.75 92.49 -37.89
N SER A 14 19.95 92.29 -38.44
CA SER A 14 20.55 91.02 -38.84
C SER A 14 20.41 89.90 -37.80
N PRO A 15 20.08 88.66 -38.22
CA PRO A 15 19.92 87.54 -37.30
C PRO A 15 21.31 87.07 -36.86
N GLY A 16 21.89 87.73 -35.85
CA GLY A 16 22.93 87.09 -35.04
C GLY A 16 22.37 85.76 -34.55
N MET A 17 23.19 84.70 -34.61
CA MET A 17 22.75 83.33 -34.28
C MET A 17 21.94 83.35 -32.97
N PRO A 18 20.60 83.16 -33.02
CA PRO A 18 19.71 83.52 -31.92
C PRO A 18 19.97 82.70 -30.64
N GLN A 19 20.75 81.62 -30.74
CA GLN A 19 21.21 80.83 -29.60
C GLN A 19 22.21 81.56 -28.69
N LEU A 20 22.92 82.59 -29.17
CA LEU A 20 23.94 83.32 -28.40
C LEU A 20 23.47 84.66 -27.84
N ASP A 21 22.18 85.00 -27.96
CA ASP A 21 21.63 86.22 -27.37
C ASP A 21 21.37 86.04 -25.86
N PHE A 22 22.26 86.59 -25.04
CA PHE A 22 22.16 86.55 -23.58
C PHE A 22 20.93 87.30 -23.03
N SER A 23 20.27 88.16 -23.81
CA SER A 23 19.06 88.87 -23.39
C SER A 23 17.91 87.91 -23.07
N THR A 24 17.77 86.81 -23.83
CA THR A 24 16.67 85.85 -23.63
C THR A 24 16.95 84.79 -22.56
N TRP A 25 18.20 84.65 -22.11
CA TRP A 25 18.62 83.59 -21.19
C TRP A 25 17.91 83.66 -19.83
N GLY A 26 17.72 84.85 -19.27
CA GLY A 26 17.03 85.02 -17.99
C GLY A 26 15.60 84.47 -18.01
N ASN A 27 14.86 84.76 -19.08
CA ASN A 27 13.50 84.25 -19.27
C ASN A 27 13.48 82.73 -19.53
N GLN A 28 14.41 82.21 -20.34
CA GLN A 28 14.54 80.76 -20.57
C GLN A 28 14.86 80.00 -19.27
N ILE A 29 15.84 80.47 -18.50
CA ILE A 29 16.22 79.85 -17.21
C ILE A 29 15.07 79.91 -16.22
N PHE A 30 14.37 81.04 -16.10
CA PHE A 30 13.20 81.18 -15.22
C PHE A 30 12.11 80.14 -15.54
N TRP A 31 11.74 80.00 -16.81
CA TRP A 31 10.76 79.00 -17.25
C TRP A 31 11.27 77.56 -17.11
N LEU A 32 12.57 77.30 -17.35
CA LEU A 32 13.16 75.98 -17.10
C LEU A 32 13.11 75.61 -15.62
N VAL A 33 13.40 76.53 -14.71
CA VAL A 33 13.30 76.27 -13.26
C VAL A 33 11.85 76.01 -12.87
N ILE A 34 10.89 76.82 -13.35
CA ILE A 34 9.46 76.61 -13.06
C ILE A 34 8.98 75.25 -13.58
N THR A 35 9.26 74.93 -14.84
CA THR A 35 8.84 73.67 -15.45
C THR A 35 9.49 72.48 -14.76
N LEU A 36 10.78 72.57 -14.40
CA LEU A 36 11.48 71.56 -13.62
C LEU A 36 10.85 71.36 -12.23
N VAL A 37 10.49 72.44 -11.52
CA VAL A 37 9.82 72.37 -10.21
C VAL A 37 8.44 71.72 -10.35
N ILE A 38 7.66 72.08 -11.36
CA ILE A 38 6.34 71.47 -11.62
C ILE A 38 6.49 69.98 -11.90
N ILE A 39 7.39 69.59 -12.82
CA ILE A 39 7.67 68.18 -13.13
C ILE A 39 8.13 67.44 -11.87
N TYR A 40 9.04 68.03 -11.09
CA TYR A 40 9.52 67.46 -9.84
C TYR A 40 8.38 67.22 -8.84
N MET A 41 7.48 68.19 -8.65
CA MET A 41 6.31 68.03 -7.77
C MET A 41 5.37 66.92 -8.26
N VAL A 42 5.11 66.83 -9.57
CA VAL A 42 4.26 65.78 -10.16
C VAL A 42 4.91 64.41 -10.00
N LEU A 43 6.21 64.29 -10.26
CA LEU A 43 6.94 63.03 -10.09
C LEU A 43 6.98 62.61 -8.61
N SER A 44 7.32 63.53 -7.70
CA SER A 44 7.44 63.27 -6.27
C SER A 44 6.11 62.89 -5.61
N LYS A 45 5.00 63.56 -5.96
CA LYS A 45 3.71 63.39 -5.28
C LYS A 45 2.73 62.48 -6.02
N VAL A 46 2.87 62.29 -7.34
CA VAL A 46 1.90 61.54 -8.15
C VAL A 46 2.54 60.33 -8.82
N ALA A 47 3.58 60.51 -9.62
CA ALA A 47 4.12 59.41 -10.42
C ALA A 47 4.86 58.37 -9.57
N LEU A 48 5.81 58.78 -8.71
CA LEU A 48 6.59 57.88 -7.87
C LEU A 48 5.72 57.11 -6.86
N PRO A 49 4.78 57.75 -6.13
CA PRO A 49 3.90 57.02 -5.22
C PRO A 49 3.02 55.99 -5.94
N ARG A 50 2.53 56.30 -7.15
CA ARG A 50 1.75 55.33 -7.95
C ARG A 50 2.60 54.13 -8.40
N ILE A 51 3.83 54.37 -8.85
CA ILE A 51 4.75 53.29 -9.24
C ILE A 51 5.12 52.43 -8.02
N ALA A 52 5.41 53.05 -6.88
CA ALA A 52 5.71 52.36 -5.64
C ALA A 52 4.54 51.50 -5.15
N ALA A 53 3.31 52.00 -5.25
CA ALA A 53 2.11 51.24 -4.90
C ALA A 53 1.94 49.99 -5.78
N ILE A 54 2.09 50.12 -7.11
CA ILE A 54 2.00 48.99 -8.05
C ILE A 54 3.11 47.97 -7.78
N LEU A 55 4.34 48.43 -7.53
CA LEU A 55 5.46 47.56 -7.22
C LEU A 55 5.24 46.81 -5.91
N SER A 56 4.79 47.50 -4.87
CA SER A 56 4.47 46.91 -3.56
C SER A 56 3.35 45.89 -3.66
N GLU A 57 2.30 46.17 -4.44
CA GLU A 57 1.19 45.24 -4.67
C GLU A 57 1.69 43.97 -5.37
N ARG A 58 2.43 44.11 -6.48
CA ARG A 58 3.02 42.96 -7.18
C ARG A 58 3.99 42.17 -6.32
N GLN A 59 4.84 42.84 -5.56
CA GLN A 59 5.77 42.19 -4.64
C GLN A 59 5.01 41.42 -3.55
N GLY A 60 3.94 41.99 -3.01
CA GLY A 60 3.06 41.33 -2.06
C GLY A 60 2.41 40.08 -2.64
N THR A 61 1.81 40.17 -3.83
CA THR A 61 1.19 39.03 -4.53
C THR A 61 2.21 37.93 -4.81
N ILE A 62 3.37 38.26 -5.41
CA ILE A 62 4.42 37.28 -5.72
C ILE A 62 4.92 36.59 -4.45
N THR A 63 5.16 37.34 -3.39
CA THR A 63 5.63 36.78 -2.10
C THR A 63 4.58 35.83 -1.51
N ASN A 64 3.30 36.23 -1.54
CA ASN A 64 2.20 35.40 -1.05
C ASN A 64 2.03 34.13 -1.89
N ASP A 65 2.13 34.22 -3.20
CA ASP A 65 2.00 33.08 -4.11
C ASP A 65 3.16 32.10 -3.93
N ILE A 66 4.39 32.60 -3.75
CA ILE A 66 5.55 31.76 -3.42
C ILE A 66 5.33 31.05 -2.07
N ALA A 67 4.93 31.79 -1.04
CA ALA A 67 4.68 31.21 0.29
C ALA A 67 3.56 30.14 0.24
N THR A 68 2.50 30.40 -0.52
CA THR A 68 1.40 29.44 -0.72
C THR A 68 1.87 28.20 -1.50
N ALA A 69 2.69 28.38 -2.53
CA ALA A 69 3.27 27.27 -3.28
C ALA A 69 4.22 26.42 -2.43
N GLU A 70 5.02 27.04 -1.55
CA GLU A 70 5.90 26.35 -0.61
C GLU A 70 5.10 25.57 0.44
N ASP A 71 4.03 26.17 1.00
CA ASP A 71 3.12 25.50 1.92
C ASP A 71 2.42 24.29 1.28
N PHE A 72 1.89 24.45 0.05
CA PHE A 72 1.31 23.32 -0.68
C PHE A 72 2.33 22.24 -1.01
N LYS A 73 3.57 22.60 -1.35
CA LYS A 73 4.65 21.64 -1.57
C LYS A 73 5.00 20.88 -0.28
N ALA A 74 5.04 21.56 0.86
CA ALA A 74 5.26 20.93 2.16
C ALA A 74 4.12 19.97 2.49
N LYS A 75 2.86 20.40 2.39
CA LYS A 75 1.68 19.57 2.62
C LYS A 75 1.62 18.35 1.69
N ALA A 76 2.00 18.52 0.41
CA ALA A 76 2.06 17.40 -0.53
C ALA A 76 3.11 16.37 -0.12
N LYS A 77 4.30 16.80 0.29
CA LYS A 77 5.35 15.92 0.79
C LYS A 77 4.96 15.20 2.08
N ASP A 78 4.32 15.91 3.01
CA ASP A 78 3.85 15.33 4.26
C ASP A 78 2.75 14.29 4.00
N ALA A 79 1.83 14.58 3.08
CA ALA A 79 0.79 13.65 2.66
C ALA A 79 1.38 12.43 1.94
N GLU A 80 2.36 12.61 1.07
CA GLU A 80 3.09 11.52 0.40
C GLU A 80 3.79 10.63 1.42
N ALA A 81 4.55 11.21 2.35
CA ALA A 81 5.23 10.47 3.41
C ALA A 81 4.25 9.72 4.32
N ALA A 82 3.12 10.35 4.69
CA ALA A 82 2.08 9.70 5.49
C ALA A 82 1.42 8.54 4.73
N TYR A 83 1.16 8.71 3.44
CA TYR A 83 0.60 7.66 2.58
C TYR A 83 1.57 6.48 2.41
N GLU A 84 2.84 6.74 2.12
CA GLU A 84 3.89 5.72 2.01
C GLU A 84 4.05 4.94 3.32
N LYS A 85 4.05 5.64 4.46
CA LYS A 85 4.08 5.02 5.77
C LYS A 85 2.85 4.14 6.02
N ALA A 86 1.65 4.64 5.75
CA ALA A 86 0.42 3.88 5.91
C ALA A 86 0.41 2.61 5.03
N LEU A 87 0.95 2.71 3.80
CA LEU A 87 1.08 1.56 2.90
C LEU A 87 2.10 0.53 3.42
N ALA A 88 3.23 0.99 3.94
CA ALA A 88 4.24 0.12 4.55
C ALA A 88 3.69 -0.59 5.79
N ASP A 89 3.03 0.15 6.68
CA ASP A 89 2.40 -0.37 7.90
C ASP A 89 1.30 -1.39 7.55
N ALA A 90 0.44 -1.08 6.57
CA ALA A 90 -0.60 -2.00 6.11
C ALA A 90 -0.03 -3.30 5.51
N ARG A 91 1.08 -3.21 4.76
CA ARG A 91 1.77 -4.40 4.22
C ARG A 91 2.40 -5.24 5.32
N ALA A 92 3.06 -4.61 6.29
CA ALA A 92 3.64 -5.29 7.43
C ALA A 92 2.55 -6.00 8.27
N GLU A 93 1.43 -5.32 8.50
CA GLU A 93 0.30 -5.87 9.24
C GLU A 93 -0.37 -7.03 8.49
N ALA A 94 -0.57 -6.91 7.18
CA ALA A 94 -1.09 -8.02 6.37
C ALA A 94 -0.16 -9.24 6.40
N GLN A 95 1.17 -9.03 6.33
CA GLN A 95 2.14 -10.12 6.46
C GLN A 95 2.10 -10.76 7.85
N ARG A 96 1.97 -9.96 8.90
CA ARG A 96 1.82 -10.42 10.29
C ARG A 96 0.57 -11.30 10.44
N ILE A 97 -0.58 -10.84 9.95
CA ILE A 97 -1.84 -11.58 9.99
C ILE A 97 -1.73 -12.91 9.23
N VAL A 98 -1.11 -12.91 8.03
CA VAL A 98 -0.93 -14.13 7.25
C VAL A 98 0.01 -15.12 7.95
N ALA A 99 1.07 -14.63 8.59
CA ALA A 99 2.01 -15.47 9.33
C ALA A 99 1.35 -16.08 10.58
N GLU A 100 0.59 -15.29 11.34
CA GLU A 100 -0.18 -15.73 12.50
C GLU A 100 -1.22 -16.79 12.11
N ALA A 101 -2.05 -16.51 11.09
CA ALA A 101 -3.03 -17.46 10.60
C ALA A 101 -2.40 -18.78 10.11
N LYS A 102 -1.23 -18.73 9.47
CA LYS A 102 -0.50 -19.95 9.07
C LYS A 102 0.02 -20.74 10.27
N ALA A 103 0.51 -20.06 11.30
CA ALA A 103 0.97 -20.70 12.52
C ALA A 103 -0.19 -21.39 13.26
N ASP A 104 -1.34 -20.72 13.37
CA ASP A 104 -2.54 -21.27 13.99
C ASP A 104 -3.06 -22.48 13.22
N ILE A 105 -3.17 -22.37 11.88
CA ILE A 105 -3.57 -23.50 11.02
C ILE A 105 -2.60 -24.67 11.18
N GLN A 106 -1.30 -24.44 11.24
CA GLN A 106 -0.32 -25.51 11.40
C GLN A 106 -0.47 -26.19 12.77
N SER A 107 -0.67 -25.42 13.84
CA SER A 107 -0.93 -25.96 15.17
C SER A 107 -2.18 -26.83 15.21
N ASP A 108 -3.28 -26.36 14.62
CA ASP A 108 -4.54 -27.10 14.56
C ASP A 108 -4.41 -28.38 13.71
N LEU A 109 -3.66 -28.31 12.61
CA LEU A 109 -3.35 -29.49 11.79
C LEU A 109 -2.53 -30.51 12.55
N ASP A 110 -1.50 -30.10 13.30
CA ASP A 110 -0.66 -31.01 14.07
C ASP A 110 -1.47 -31.73 15.16
N VAL A 111 -2.39 -31.01 15.83
CA VAL A 111 -3.34 -31.61 16.80
C VAL A 111 -4.30 -32.59 16.12
N ALA A 112 -4.85 -32.21 14.96
CA ALA A 112 -5.77 -33.05 14.22
C ALA A 112 -5.10 -34.33 13.70
N ILE A 113 -3.86 -34.23 13.21
CA ILE A 113 -3.05 -35.36 12.75
C ILE A 113 -2.74 -36.29 13.93
N SER A 114 -2.25 -35.75 15.06
CA SER A 114 -1.96 -36.55 16.25
C SER A 114 -3.19 -37.30 16.77
N LYS A 115 -4.36 -36.64 16.78
CA LYS A 115 -5.64 -37.29 17.14
C LYS A 115 -6.01 -38.39 16.14
N ALA A 116 -5.91 -38.12 14.84
CA ALA A 116 -6.22 -39.10 13.81
C ALA A 116 -5.30 -40.32 13.90
N ASP A 117 -4.00 -40.11 14.11
CA ASP A 117 -3.01 -41.19 14.29
C ASP A 117 -3.34 -42.05 15.52
N ALA A 118 -3.73 -41.43 16.64
CA ALA A 118 -4.16 -42.15 17.84
C ALA A 118 -5.43 -42.98 17.61
N GLU A 119 -6.42 -42.42 16.89
CA GLU A 119 -7.65 -43.13 16.54
C GLU A 119 -7.38 -44.30 15.56
N ILE A 120 -6.51 -44.09 14.57
CA ILE A 120 -6.08 -45.13 13.63
C ILE A 120 -5.37 -46.26 14.39
N ALA A 121 -4.43 -45.93 15.28
CA ALA A 121 -3.70 -46.92 16.07
C ALA A 121 -4.63 -47.73 16.98
N ALA A 122 -5.60 -47.08 17.63
CA ALA A 122 -6.59 -47.76 18.46
C ALA A 122 -7.47 -48.72 17.65
N LYS A 123 -7.96 -48.28 16.48
CA LYS A 123 -8.75 -49.13 15.56
C LYS A 123 -7.95 -50.29 14.99
N ALA A 124 -6.68 -50.07 14.68
CA ALA A 124 -5.78 -51.13 14.22
C ALA A 124 -5.61 -52.20 15.31
N ALA A 125 -5.33 -51.79 16.55
CA ALA A 125 -5.18 -52.71 17.68
C ALA A 125 -6.49 -53.49 17.99
N GLU A 126 -7.64 -52.82 17.92
CA GLU A 126 -8.96 -53.46 18.06
C GLU A 126 -9.19 -54.51 16.96
N SER A 127 -8.88 -54.15 15.71
CA SER A 127 -9.02 -55.05 14.56
C SER A 127 -8.08 -56.25 14.67
N GLU A 128 -6.84 -56.05 15.11
CA GLU A 128 -5.88 -57.13 15.36
C GLU A 128 -6.37 -58.10 16.43
N LYS A 129 -6.95 -57.57 17.52
CA LYS A 129 -7.55 -58.40 18.58
C LYS A 129 -8.74 -59.20 18.05
N ALA A 130 -9.65 -58.58 17.30
CA ALA A 130 -10.79 -59.27 16.70
C ALA A 130 -10.33 -60.37 15.72
N ILE A 131 -9.31 -60.10 14.90
CA ILE A 131 -8.73 -61.10 13.99
C ILE A 131 -8.10 -62.25 14.79
N ALA A 132 -7.40 -61.97 15.89
CA ALA A 132 -6.81 -63.00 16.74
C ALA A 132 -7.89 -63.90 17.39
N GLU A 133 -8.98 -63.31 17.89
CA GLU A 133 -10.12 -64.04 18.45
C GLU A 133 -10.82 -64.91 17.39
N ILE A 134 -11.08 -64.37 16.19
CA ILE A 134 -11.64 -65.13 15.07
C ILE A 134 -10.73 -66.30 14.69
N ARG A 135 -9.41 -66.08 14.64
CA ARG A 135 -8.44 -67.14 14.33
C ARG A 135 -8.42 -68.23 15.40
N ALA A 136 -8.48 -67.86 16.68
CA ALA A 136 -8.55 -68.82 17.78
C ALA A 136 -9.84 -69.65 17.71
N GLY A 137 -11.00 -69.00 17.56
CA GLY A 137 -12.28 -69.69 17.44
C GLY A 137 -12.38 -70.56 16.18
N ALA A 138 -11.80 -70.13 15.06
CA ALA A 138 -11.72 -70.94 13.84
C ALA A 138 -10.83 -72.17 14.05
N ALA A 139 -9.70 -72.05 14.75
CA ALA A 139 -8.83 -73.19 15.07
C ALA A 139 -9.55 -74.23 15.96
N GLU A 140 -10.30 -73.78 16.97
CA GLU A 140 -11.12 -74.65 17.81
C GLU A 140 -12.24 -75.34 17.02
N ALA A 141 -12.94 -74.59 16.15
CA ALA A 141 -13.99 -75.14 15.29
C ALA A 141 -13.43 -76.19 14.31
N ILE A 142 -12.26 -75.93 13.70
CA ILE A 142 -11.57 -76.89 12.83
C ILE A 142 -11.21 -78.15 13.62
N GLN A 143 -10.69 -78.02 14.85
CA GLN A 143 -10.34 -79.15 15.70
C GLN A 143 -11.58 -79.99 16.04
N GLN A 144 -12.70 -79.36 16.38
CA GLN A 144 -13.96 -80.06 16.67
C GLN A 144 -14.49 -80.80 15.43
N VAL A 145 -14.54 -80.12 14.27
CA VAL A 145 -14.98 -80.75 13.00
C VAL A 145 -14.07 -81.91 12.63
N ALA A 146 -12.75 -81.79 12.82
CA ALA A 146 -11.80 -82.87 12.55
C ALA A 146 -12.04 -84.08 13.47
N LYS A 147 -12.28 -83.84 14.77
CA LYS A 147 -12.61 -84.90 15.74
C LYS A 147 -13.91 -85.61 15.39
N ASP A 148 -14.97 -84.85 15.15
CA ASP A 148 -16.29 -85.40 14.80
C ASP A 148 -16.25 -86.18 13.48
N THR A 149 -15.56 -85.64 12.46
CA THR A 149 -15.39 -86.32 11.17
C THR A 149 -14.57 -87.60 11.32
N ALA A 150 -13.49 -87.59 12.10
CA ALA A 150 -12.67 -88.78 12.34
C ALA A 150 -13.46 -89.87 13.09
N GLN A 151 -14.23 -89.50 14.11
CA GLN A 151 -15.11 -90.43 14.83
C GLN A 151 -16.14 -91.08 13.89
N GLU A 152 -16.79 -90.29 13.03
CA GLU A 152 -17.77 -90.78 12.06
C GLU A 152 -17.14 -91.73 11.03
N ILE A 153 -15.93 -91.42 10.55
CA ILE A 153 -15.17 -92.31 9.65
C ILE A 153 -14.86 -93.64 10.34
N VAL A 154 -14.34 -93.63 11.57
CA VAL A 154 -14.04 -94.87 12.32
C VAL A 154 -15.31 -95.70 12.55
N ALA A 155 -16.43 -95.05 12.88
CA ALA A 155 -17.73 -95.71 13.06
C ALA A 155 -18.22 -96.38 11.76
N THR A 156 -18.09 -95.68 10.61
CA THR A 156 -18.49 -96.19 9.29
C THR A 156 -17.69 -97.43 8.87
N PHE A 157 -16.41 -97.52 9.21
CA PHE A 157 -15.56 -98.68 8.93
C PHE A 157 -15.69 -99.83 9.96
N GLY A 158 -16.63 -99.74 10.90
CA GLY A 158 -16.92 -100.80 11.89
C GLY A 158 -15.98 -100.84 13.10
N GLY A 159 -15.18 -99.80 13.31
CA GLY A 159 -14.37 -99.62 14.51
C GLY A 159 -15.18 -99.01 15.67
N LYS A 160 -14.86 -99.36 16.91
CA LYS A 160 -15.29 -98.56 18.07
C LYS A 160 -14.38 -97.34 18.16
N ALA A 161 -14.90 -96.17 17.82
CA ALA A 161 -14.17 -94.91 17.99
C ALA A 161 -13.90 -94.67 19.50
N ASP A 162 -12.68 -94.90 19.95
CA ASP A 162 -12.25 -94.39 21.25
C ASP A 162 -12.00 -92.89 21.12
N ALA A 163 -12.89 -92.09 21.72
CA ALA A 163 -12.81 -90.63 21.70
C ALA A 163 -11.43 -90.12 22.13
N LYS A 164 -10.78 -90.77 23.11
CA LYS A 164 -9.44 -90.34 23.58
C LYS A 164 -8.36 -90.59 22.55
N ALA A 165 -8.43 -91.71 21.83
CA ALA A 165 -7.46 -92.05 20.80
C ALA A 165 -7.60 -91.14 19.57
N VAL A 166 -8.85 -90.83 19.17
CA VAL A 166 -9.13 -89.89 18.08
C VAL A 166 -8.66 -88.48 18.45
N ASP A 167 -8.98 -88.00 19.65
CA ASP A 167 -8.56 -86.69 20.11
C ASP A 167 -7.04 -86.54 20.12
N ALA A 168 -6.32 -87.52 20.66
CA ALA A 168 -4.86 -87.51 20.68
C ALA A 168 -4.25 -87.52 19.26
N ALA A 169 -4.87 -88.26 18.32
CA ALA A 169 -4.41 -88.32 16.93
C ALA A 169 -4.63 -86.98 16.20
N VAL A 170 -5.81 -86.37 16.36
CA VAL A 170 -6.14 -85.07 15.75
C VAL A 170 -5.27 -83.96 16.34
N ASP A 171 -5.13 -83.91 17.66
CA ASP A 171 -4.30 -82.91 18.36
C ASP A 171 -2.81 -83.04 17.97
N GLY A 172 -2.34 -84.26 17.71
CA GLY A 172 -1.00 -84.52 17.20
C GLY A 172 -0.78 -84.00 15.77
N GLN A 173 -1.79 -84.10 14.90
CA GLN A 173 -1.71 -83.62 13.51
C GLN A 173 -1.86 -82.09 13.40
N LEU A 174 -2.64 -81.45 14.28
CA LEU A 174 -2.83 -79.98 14.25
C LEU A 174 -1.65 -79.19 14.82
N LYS A 175 -0.78 -79.82 15.63
CA LYS A 175 0.42 -79.20 16.20
C LYS A 175 1.64 -79.25 15.29
N GLY A 176 1.62 -80.09 14.25
CA GLY A 176 2.70 -80.22 13.25
C GLY A 176 2.51 -79.21 12.13
#